data_AF-A0A7X4BYQ4-F1
#
_entry.id   AF-A0A7X4BYQ4-F1
#
_cell.length_a   1.000
_cell.length_b   1.000
_cell.length_c   1.000
_cell.angle_alpha   90.00
_cell.angle_beta   90.00
_cell.angle_gamma   90.00
#
_symmetry.space_group_name_H-M   'P 1'
#
loop_
_entity.id
_entity.type
_entity.pdbx_description
1 polymer ?
#
loop_
_entity_poly.entity_id
_entity_poly.type
_entity_poly.pdbx_seq_one_letter_code
_entity_poly.pdbx_strand_id
1 'polypeptide(L)'
;LVYVFFPNTAFIVQKDHMEVWRCFPKKGGGPGASTILFDFYIPEPVRSEKARIHWDKNVDLAVRTVIEEDFPTGETIQAGFAAGVNAHVTIGRNEPAVAHFETTANRYAAA
;
A
#
# COMPACT_ATOMS: atom_id res chain seq x y z
N LEU A 1 -11.71 -4.09 6.87
CA LEU A 1 -11.48 -2.72 7.41
C LEU A 1 -10.06 -2.30 7.07
N VAL A 2 -9.81 -1.02 6.80
CA VAL A 2 -8.45 -0.50 6.51
C VAL A 2 -8.08 0.53 7.57
N TYR A 3 -6.93 0.37 8.20
CA TYR A 3 -6.34 1.33 9.13
C TYR A 3 -5.00 1.80 8.59
N VAL A 4 -4.83 3.11 8.41
CA VAL A 4 -3.56 3.70 7.98
C VAL A 4 -2.90 4.37 9.18
N PHE A 5 -1.71 3.90 9.51
CA PHE A 5 -0.83 4.45 10.52
C PHE A 5 0.29 5.22 9.82
N PHE A 6 0.13 6.55 9.81
CA PHE A 6 1.15 7.46 9.30
C PHE A 6 2.50 7.20 10.02
N PRO A 7 3.63 7.16 9.30
CA PRO A 7 3.77 7.60 7.92
C PRO A 7 3.52 6.52 6.86
N ASN A 8 3.56 5.23 7.21
CA ASN A 8 3.83 4.24 6.18
C ASN A 8 3.29 2.83 6.40
N THR A 9 2.43 2.61 7.40
CA THR A 9 1.91 1.28 7.71
C THR A 9 0.40 1.25 7.47
N ALA A 10 -0.10 0.23 6.79
CA ALA A 10 -1.53 -0.02 6.63
C ALA A 10 -1.88 -1.43 7.11
N PHE A 11 -2.90 -1.53 7.95
CA PHE A 11 -3.50 -2.80 8.33
C PHE A 11 -4.79 -3.01 7.55
N ILE A 12 -4.87 -4.11 6.83
CA ILE A 12 -6.09 -4.55 6.14
C ILE A 12 -6.63 -5.74 6.93
N VAL A 13 -7.71 -5.49 7.67
CA VAL A 13 -8.39 -6.50 8.47
C VAL A 13 -9.45 -7.15 7.61
N GLN A 14 -9.21 -8.40 7.23
CA GLN A 14 -10.16 -9.26 6.55
C GLN A 14 -10.96 -10.09 7.57
N LYS A 15 -11.92 -10.87 7.10
CA LYS A 15 -12.79 -11.67 7.97
C LYS A 15 -12.02 -12.75 8.75
N ASP A 16 -11.02 -13.36 8.11
CA ASP A 16 -10.34 -14.57 8.57
C ASP A 16 -8.81 -14.43 8.68
N HIS A 17 -8.25 -13.30 8.26
CA HIS A 17 -6.83 -12.98 8.33
C HIS A 17 -6.60 -11.47 8.41
N MET A 18 -5.34 -11.07 8.60
CA MET A 18 -4.92 -9.68 8.58
C MET A 18 -3.69 -9.53 7.69
N GLU A 19 -3.68 -8.46 6.91
CA GLU A 19 -2.55 -8.07 6.09
C GLU A 19 -1.92 -6.81 6.67
N VAL A 20 -0.59 -6.75 6.65
CA VAL A 20 0.17 -5.56 7.02
C VAL A 20 1.05 -5.15 5.85
N TRP A 21 0.81 -3.93 5.37
CA TRP A 21 1.54 -3.32 4.26
C TRP A 21 2.40 -2.18 4.79
N ARG A 22 3.69 -2.18 4.47
CA ARG A 22 4.64 -1.16 4.92
C ARG A 22 5.45 -0.62 3.77
N CYS A 23 5.36 0.68 3.51
CA CYS A 23 6.08 1.33 2.41
C CYS A 23 7.31 2.07 2.94
N PHE A 24 8.50 1.74 2.45
CA PHE A 24 9.73 2.44 2.82
C PHE A 24 10.34 3.13 1.60
N PRO A 25 11.02 4.27 1.75
CA PRO A 25 11.88 4.79 0.68
C PRO A 25 12.93 3.75 0.29
N LYS A 26 13.13 3.53 -1.02
CA LYS A 26 14.13 2.57 -1.50
C LYS A 26 15.52 3.17 -1.28
N LYS A 27 16.39 2.44 -0.57
CA LYS A 27 17.78 2.85 -0.35
C LYS A 27 18.48 3.06 -1.71
N GLY A 28 18.97 4.28 -1.94
CA GLY A 28 19.63 4.65 -3.21
C GLY A 28 18.69 4.84 -4.40
N GLY A 29 17.36 4.77 -4.23
CA GLY A 29 16.37 4.87 -5.31
C GLY A 29 15.81 6.28 -5.55
N GLY A 30 16.19 7.27 -4.74
CA GLY A 30 15.64 8.63 -4.81
C GLY A 30 14.15 8.69 -4.38
N PRO A 31 13.51 9.86 -4.54
CA PRO A 31 12.14 10.10 -4.05
C PRO A 31 11.05 9.35 -4.83
N GLY A 32 11.34 8.85 -6.03
CA GLY A 32 10.38 8.13 -6.89
C GLY A 32 10.40 6.60 -6.72
N ALA A 33 11.08 6.07 -5.70
CA ALA A 33 11.21 4.63 -5.51
C ALA A 33 10.96 4.21 -4.06
N SER A 34 10.20 3.13 -3.89
CA SER A 34 9.86 2.55 -2.60
C SER A 34 10.17 1.05 -2.54
N THR A 35 10.22 0.51 -1.33
CA THR A 35 10.21 -0.92 -1.03
C THR A 35 8.99 -1.19 -0.17
N ILE A 36 8.13 -2.08 -0.64
CA ILE A 36 6.90 -2.45 0.05
C ILE A 36 7.11 -3.81 0.69
N LEU A 37 6.87 -3.88 2.00
CA LEU A 37 6.84 -5.13 2.75
C LEU A 37 5.38 -5.53 2.98
N PHE A 38 5.09 -6.79 2.70
CA PHE A 38 3.79 -7.40 2.88
C PHE A 38 3.91 -8.57 3.86
N ASP A 39 3.16 -8.51 4.95
CA ASP A 39 3.03 -9.59 5.91
C ASP A 39 1.58 -10.07 5.97
N PHE A 40 1.40 -11.38 5.96
CA PHE A 40 0.08 -12.03 5.98
C PHE A 40 -0.05 -12.86 7.25
N TYR A 41 -0.96 -12.45 8.14
CA TYR A 41 -1.16 -13.06 9.45
C TYR A 41 -2.46 -13.86 9.50
N ILE A 42 -2.35 -15.13 9.87
CA ILE A 42 -3.48 -16.04 10.10
C ILE A 42 -3.58 -16.37 11.59
N PRO A 43 -4.79 -16.64 12.10
CA PRO A 43 -5.02 -16.80 13.54
C PRO A 43 -4.36 -18.06 14.14
N GLU A 44 -4.21 -19.11 13.34
CA GLU A 44 -3.69 -20.40 13.79
C GLU A 44 -2.60 -20.92 12.84
N PRO A 45 -1.58 -21.63 13.35
CA PRO A 45 -0.55 -22.22 12.50
C PRO A 45 -1.14 -23.18 11.45
N VAL A 46 -0.54 -23.19 10.26
CA VAL A 46 -0.90 -24.14 9.19
C VAL A 46 -0.48 -25.55 9.61
N ARG A 47 -1.46 -26.42 9.87
CA ARG A 47 -1.24 -27.82 10.32
C ARG A 47 -1.74 -28.89 9.35
N SER A 48 -2.28 -28.50 8.20
CA SER A 48 -2.78 -29.46 7.20
C SER A 48 -2.56 -28.93 5.79
N GLU A 49 -2.50 -29.87 4.84
CA GLU A 49 -2.35 -29.56 3.43
C GLU A 49 -3.53 -28.74 2.89
N LYS A 50 -4.75 -29.04 3.34
CA LYS A 50 -5.95 -28.25 2.97
C LYS A 50 -5.83 -26.80 3.44
N ALA A 51 -5.35 -26.58 4.67
CA ALA A 51 -5.14 -25.23 5.20
C ALA A 51 -4.02 -24.50 4.43
N ARG A 52 -2.92 -25.21 4.10
CA ARG A 52 -1.83 -24.66 3.30
C ARG A 52 -2.33 -24.16 1.94
N ILE A 53 -3.02 -25.02 1.18
CA ILE A 53 -3.59 -24.66 -0.13
C ILE A 53 -4.55 -23.48 -0.02
N HIS A 54 -5.36 -23.41 1.04
CA HIS A 54 -6.29 -22.31 1.24
C HIS A 54 -5.56 -20.98 1.45
N TRP A 55 -4.56 -20.93 2.33
CA TRP A 55 -3.83 -19.70 2.62
C TRP A 55 -2.89 -19.28 1.50
N ASP A 56 -2.22 -20.24 0.84
CA ASP A 56 -1.38 -19.97 -0.33
C ASP A 56 -2.20 -19.28 -1.43
N LYS A 57 -3.46 -19.71 -1.66
CA LYS A 57 -4.36 -19.06 -2.62
C LYS A 57 -4.77 -17.64 -2.23
N ASN A 58 -4.96 -17.37 -0.93
CA ASN A 58 -5.31 -16.03 -0.46
C ASN A 58 -4.11 -15.07 -0.58
N VAL A 59 -2.91 -15.54 -0.21
CA VAL A 59 -1.67 -14.78 -0.38
C VAL A 59 -1.42 -14.48 -1.85
N ASP A 60 -1.54 -15.50 -2.72
CA ASP A 60 -1.39 -15.35 -4.17
C ASP A 60 -2.39 -14.35 -4.76
N LEU A 61 -3.66 -14.41 -4.32
CA LEU A 61 -4.67 -13.45 -4.74
C LEU A 61 -4.28 -12.01 -4.36
N ALA A 62 -3.91 -11.78 -3.10
CA ALA A 62 -3.53 -10.44 -2.63
C ALA A 62 -2.30 -9.89 -3.37
N VAL A 63 -1.26 -10.71 -3.52
CA VAL A 63 -0.02 -10.33 -4.21
C VAL A 63 -0.27 -10.06 -5.68
N ARG A 64 -1.02 -10.93 -6.37
CA ARG A 64 -1.31 -10.76 -7.80
C ARG A 64 -2.08 -9.47 -8.07
N THR A 65 -3.13 -9.18 -7.31
CA THR A 65 -3.91 -7.94 -7.48
C THR A 65 -3.03 -6.70 -7.35
N VAL A 66 -2.18 -6.63 -6.33
CA VAL A 66 -1.30 -5.47 -6.14
C VAL A 66 -0.26 -5.32 -7.26
N ILE A 67 0.32 -6.43 -7.72
CA ILE A 67 1.30 -6.42 -8.81
C ILE A 67 0.66 -6.04 -10.14
N GLU A 68 -0.57 -6.47 -10.40
CA GLU A 68 -1.24 -6.28 -11.69
C GLU A 68 -2.02 -4.96 -11.77
N GLU A 69 -2.51 -4.43 -10.64
CA GLU A 69 -3.39 -3.26 -10.61
C GLU A 69 -2.74 -2.06 -9.91
N ASP A 70 -2.33 -2.21 -8.65
CA ASP A 70 -1.90 -1.09 -7.83
C ASP A 70 -0.51 -0.56 -8.22
N PHE A 71 0.49 -1.45 -8.41
CA PHE A 71 1.85 -1.02 -8.77
C PHE A 71 1.91 -0.34 -10.14
N PRO A 72 1.30 -0.87 -11.21
CA PRO A 72 1.29 -0.17 -12.50
C PRO A 72 0.57 1.17 -12.42
N THR A 73 -0.50 1.27 -11.62
CA THR A 73 -1.20 2.54 -11.38
C THR A 73 -0.29 3.55 -10.69
N GLY A 74 0.38 3.16 -9.60
CA GLY A 74 1.32 4.03 -8.88
C GLY A 74 2.51 4.48 -9.74
N GLU A 75 3.08 3.57 -10.52
CA GLU A 75 4.18 3.89 -11.45
C GLU A 75 3.73 4.86 -12.55
N THR A 76 2.52 4.68 -13.09
CA THR A 76 1.96 5.58 -14.11
C THR A 76 1.73 6.98 -13.54
N ILE A 77 1.21 7.08 -12.32
CA ILE A 77 1.03 8.35 -11.60
C ILE A 77 2.41 9.02 -11.39
N GLN A 78 3.40 8.27 -10.90
CA GLN A 78 4.74 8.79 -10.66
C GLN A 78 5.44 9.27 -11.94
N ALA A 79 5.28 8.54 -13.05
CA ALA A 79 5.77 8.94 -14.36
C ALA A 79 5.08 10.23 -14.85
N GLY A 80 3.77 10.34 -14.64
CA GLY A 80 3.00 11.56 -14.94
C GLY A 80 3.48 12.78 -14.15
N PHE A 81 3.81 12.63 -12.87
CA PHE A 81 4.40 13.71 -12.07
C PHE A 81 5.81 14.08 -12.55
N ALA A 82 6.64 13.10 -12.90
CA ALA A 82 7.99 13.34 -13.39
C ALA A 82 8.03 14.10 -14.73
N ALA A 83 6.96 14.03 -15.53
CA ALA A 83 6.84 14.80 -16.77
C ALA A 83 6.68 16.32 -16.54
N GLY A 84 6.32 16.77 -15.34
CA GLY A 84 6.26 18.20 -14.97
C GLY A 84 5.15 19.01 -15.64
N VAL A 85 4.22 18.35 -16.34
CA VAL A 85 3.13 19.01 -17.08
C VAL A 85 1.96 19.45 -16.21
N ASN A 86 1.80 18.83 -15.03
CA ASN A 86 0.71 19.13 -14.10
C ASN A 86 1.17 20.19 -13.08
N ALA A 87 0.48 21.32 -13.02
CA ALA A 87 0.76 22.39 -12.06
C ALA A 87 0.21 22.12 -10.65
N HIS A 88 -0.80 21.24 -10.53
CA HIS A 88 -1.42 20.86 -9.27
C HIS A 88 -2.08 19.47 -9.40
N VAL A 89 -2.40 18.85 -8.25
CA VAL A 89 -3.19 17.62 -8.15
C VAL A 89 -4.51 17.95 -7.47
N THR A 90 -5.62 17.49 -8.04
CA THR A 90 -6.95 17.66 -7.45
C THR A 90 -7.34 16.39 -6.70
N ILE A 91 -7.57 16.51 -5.39
CA ILE A 91 -8.10 15.42 -4.57
C ILE A 91 -9.63 15.49 -4.59
N GLY A 92 -10.27 14.40 -4.99
CA GLY A 92 -11.71 14.28 -5.11
C GLY A 92 -12.43 14.33 -3.76
N ARG A 93 -13.71 14.73 -3.79
CA ARG A 93 -14.57 14.77 -2.58
C ARG A 93 -14.77 13.39 -1.92
N ASN A 94 -14.57 12.31 -2.68
CA ASN A 94 -14.63 10.94 -2.18
C ASN A 94 -13.26 10.38 -1.76
N GLU A 95 -12.23 11.23 -1.66
CA GLU A 95 -10.87 10.85 -1.27
C GLU A 95 -10.42 11.52 0.06
N PRO A 96 -11.27 11.56 1.11
CA PRO A 96 -10.93 12.25 2.35
C PRO A 96 -9.71 11.65 3.06
N ALA A 97 -9.47 10.35 2.90
CA ALA A 97 -8.28 9.69 3.45
C ALA A 97 -6.99 10.18 2.79
N VAL A 98 -6.99 10.37 1.47
CA VAL A 98 -5.85 10.93 0.72
C VAL A 98 -5.62 12.37 1.13
N ALA A 99 -6.67 13.19 1.20
CA ALA A 99 -6.58 14.57 1.67
C ALA A 99 -5.98 14.67 3.09
N HIS A 100 -6.39 13.77 3.99
CA HIS A 100 -5.85 13.72 5.35
C HIS A 100 -4.37 13.32 5.38
N PHE A 101 -3.98 12.32 4.59
CA PHE A 101 -2.58 11.88 4.49
C PHE A 101 -1.69 13.02 3.98
N GLU A 102 -2.07 13.67 2.87
CA GLU A 102 -1.32 14.79 2.28
C GLU A 102 -1.21 15.99 3.22
N THR A 103 -2.30 16.34 3.91
CA THR A 103 -2.27 17.42 4.91
C THR A 103 -1.32 17.09 6.06
N THR A 104 -1.29 15.83 6.49
CA THR A 104 -0.40 15.36 7.56
C THR A 104 1.05 15.35 7.11
N ALA A 105 1.34 14.84 5.91
CA ALA A 105 2.67 14.83 5.32
C ALA A 105 3.24 16.25 5.19
N ASN A 106 2.47 17.18 4.62
CA ASN A 106 2.87 18.58 4.47
C ASN A 106 3.17 19.27 5.81
N ARG A 107 2.41 18.95 6.86
CA ARG A 107 2.67 19.47 8.21
C ARG A 107 4.05 19.08 8.72
N TYR A 108 4.49 17.85 8.49
CA TYR A 108 5.80 17.37 8.96
C TYR A 108 6.95 17.67 8.00
N ALA A 109 6.67 17.90 6.71
CA ALA A 109 7.69 18.28 5.73
C ALA A 109 8.09 19.77 5.83
N ALA A 110 7.24 20.62 6.41
CA ALA A 110 7.48 22.06 6.59
C ALA A 110 8.19 22.42 7.91
N ALA A 111 8.53 21.43 8.75
CA ALA A 111 9.23 21.60 10.02
C ALA A 111 10.73 21.28 9.87
#